data_AF-A0A0P9H7W8-F1
#
_entry.id   AF-A0A0P9H7W8-F1
#
_cell.length_a   1.000
_cell.length_b   1.000
_cell.length_c   1.000
_cell.angle_alpha   90.00
_cell.angle_beta   90.00
_cell.angle_gamma   90.00
#
_symmetry.space_group_name_H-M   'P 1'
#
loop_
_entity.id
_entity.type
_entity.pdbx_description
1 polymer ?
#
loop_
_entity_poly.entity_id
_entity_poly.type
_entity_poly.pdbx_seq_one_letter_code
_entity_poly.pdbx_strand_id
1 'polypeptide(L)'
;MTPGGIPVEITVLKADEAELMRGLDTGGAHLTPAWQSATTWQATASLDHPLMPISGESYLAALILTGTLDGEALQGPDGQWYAFATHIASEWAAIEVDEDMGKKGVTHIQQQQDKPCLSVLNLETGALAHYQRDEVFAVLQPWLPLLAERVLGQYTPVYDLNPPDWMLGVAATIAQDKTLPGAAMAGLQAPQLHRAFAGYTALCALGRFAVNGEPGTGKTRMHILIMALFAATWQHRHAWAGKLPRWVKQTRRAWQANPRTVGDAPRALPLAVMTPMRVVPVWEKEIAGAWPAAEVLVIDDHTDVARW
;
A
#
# COMPACT_ATOMS: atom_id res chain seq x y z
N MET A 1 -21.90 -30.31 -38.31
CA MET A 1 -23.32 -30.70 -38.18
C MET A 1 -23.37 -31.99 -37.38
N THR A 2 -23.73 -31.91 -36.11
CA THR A 2 -24.08 -33.07 -35.27
C THR A 2 -25.61 -33.11 -35.24
N PRO A 3 -26.27 -34.13 -35.82
CA PRO A 3 -27.72 -34.23 -35.80
C PRO A 3 -28.19 -34.89 -34.49
N GLY A 4 -29.05 -34.21 -33.73
CA GLY A 4 -29.79 -34.83 -32.61
C GLY A 4 -29.65 -34.21 -31.21
N GLY A 5 -29.21 -32.96 -31.08
CA GLY A 5 -29.25 -32.27 -29.78
C GLY A 5 -30.68 -31.83 -29.44
N ILE A 6 -31.33 -32.49 -28.48
CA ILE A 6 -32.56 -31.99 -27.86
C ILE A 6 -32.23 -30.61 -27.25
N PRO A 7 -33.00 -29.54 -27.54
CA PRO A 7 -32.80 -28.26 -26.88
C PRO A 7 -33.00 -28.45 -25.37
N VAL A 8 -31.98 -28.15 -24.57
CA VAL A 8 -32.16 -28.05 -23.11
C VAL A 8 -32.92 -26.76 -22.87
N GLU A 9 -34.22 -26.89 -22.64
CA GLU A 9 -35.07 -25.78 -22.24
C GLU A 9 -34.78 -25.49 -20.76
N ILE A 10 -34.00 -24.43 -20.49
CA ILE A 10 -33.73 -23.97 -19.13
C ILE A 10 -34.93 -23.13 -18.69
N THR A 11 -35.83 -23.74 -17.91
CA THR A 11 -36.91 -23.00 -17.25
C THR A 11 -36.37 -22.35 -15.98
N VAL A 12 -36.24 -21.03 -15.97
CA VAL A 12 -35.89 -20.28 -14.76
C VAL A 12 -37.14 -20.18 -13.87
N LEU A 13 -37.20 -21.03 -12.85
CA LEU A 13 -38.22 -20.93 -11.81
C LEU A 13 -37.78 -19.85 -10.82
N LYS A 14 -38.52 -18.73 -10.77
CA LYS A 14 -38.39 -17.75 -9.68
C LYS A 14 -39.12 -18.32 -8.47
N ALA A 15 -38.39 -18.96 -7.57
CA ALA A 15 -38.90 -19.26 -6.24
C ALA A 15 -39.28 -17.93 -5.56
N ASP A 16 -40.49 -17.85 -5.02
CA ASP A 16 -40.86 -16.74 -4.16
C ASP A 16 -40.14 -16.84 -2.81
N GLU A 17 -40.15 -15.74 -2.03
CA GLU A 17 -39.48 -15.69 -0.73
C GLU A 17 -39.94 -16.83 0.20
N ALA A 18 -41.23 -17.18 0.19
CA ALA A 18 -41.76 -18.24 1.03
C ALA A 18 -41.26 -19.63 0.60
N GLU A 19 -41.13 -19.88 -0.71
CA GLU A 19 -40.58 -21.11 -1.27
C GLU A 19 -39.07 -21.25 -0.99
N LEU A 20 -38.33 -20.15 -1.12
CA LEU A 20 -36.91 -20.07 -0.74
C LEU A 20 -36.70 -20.35 0.74
N MET A 21 -37.49 -19.72 1.62
CA MET A 21 -37.40 -19.91 3.07
C MET A 21 -37.78 -21.34 3.47
N ARG A 22 -38.82 -21.93 2.88
CA ARG A 22 -39.16 -23.35 3.08
C ARG A 22 -38.04 -24.28 2.60
N GLY A 23 -37.43 -23.99 1.45
CA GLY A 23 -36.30 -24.75 0.93
C GLY A 23 -35.08 -24.67 1.84
N LEU A 24 -34.81 -23.49 2.39
CA LEU A 24 -33.75 -23.24 3.38
C LEU A 24 -34.02 -24.02 4.67
N ASP A 25 -35.22 -23.92 5.24
CA ASP A 25 -35.65 -24.63 6.46
C ASP A 25 -35.54 -26.15 6.30
N THR A 26 -35.99 -26.68 5.16
CA THR A 26 -36.00 -28.13 4.89
C THR A 26 -34.61 -28.66 4.59
N GLY A 27 -33.80 -27.90 3.85
CA GLY A 27 -32.45 -28.30 3.46
C GLY A 27 -31.44 -28.18 4.58
N GLY A 28 -31.69 -27.34 5.59
CA GLY A 28 -30.83 -27.14 6.75
C GLY A 28 -29.43 -26.60 6.44
N ALA A 29 -29.09 -26.40 5.17
CA ALA A 29 -27.79 -25.95 4.70
C ALA A 29 -27.38 -24.65 5.41
N HIS A 30 -28.33 -23.72 5.56
CA HIS A 30 -28.14 -22.43 6.25
C HIS A 30 -27.85 -22.50 7.75
N LEU A 31 -28.09 -23.66 8.37
CA LEU A 31 -27.75 -23.93 9.77
C LEU A 31 -26.37 -24.57 9.91
N THR A 32 -25.75 -25.00 8.80
CA THR A 32 -24.43 -25.62 8.85
C THR A 32 -23.36 -24.55 9.10
N PRO A 33 -22.34 -24.83 9.92
CA PRO A 33 -21.22 -23.91 10.12
C PRO A 33 -20.51 -23.54 8.81
N ALA A 34 -20.49 -24.45 7.83
CA ALA A 34 -19.90 -24.20 6.51
C ALA A 34 -20.68 -23.17 5.70
N TRP A 35 -22.01 -23.27 5.67
CA TRP A 35 -22.85 -22.28 5.00
C TRP A 35 -22.84 -20.95 5.75
N GLN A 36 -22.98 -20.97 7.08
CA GLN A 36 -22.86 -19.77 7.89
C GLN A 36 -21.50 -19.10 7.66
N SER A 37 -20.41 -19.86 7.60
CA SER A 37 -19.10 -19.29 7.23
C SER A 37 -19.04 -18.75 5.81
N ALA A 38 -19.78 -19.32 4.86
CA ALA A 38 -19.77 -18.91 3.45
C ALA A 38 -20.72 -17.74 3.14
N THR A 39 -21.78 -17.55 3.94
CA THR A 39 -22.83 -16.56 3.69
C THR A 39 -22.94 -15.49 4.78
N THR A 40 -22.29 -15.69 5.94
CA THR A 40 -22.12 -14.60 6.90
C THR A 40 -20.98 -13.75 6.39
N TRP A 41 -21.32 -12.68 5.67
CA TRP A 41 -20.37 -11.63 5.38
C TRP A 41 -19.81 -11.14 6.72
N GLN A 42 -18.53 -11.41 6.94
CA GLN A 42 -17.77 -10.73 7.97
C GLN A 42 -17.00 -9.64 7.23
N ALA A 43 -17.02 -8.41 7.76
CA ALA A 43 -16.12 -7.35 7.32
C ALA A 43 -14.67 -7.73 7.65
N THR A 44 -14.11 -8.74 6.96
CA THR A 44 -12.75 -9.22 7.20
C THR A 44 -11.71 -8.32 6.53
N ALA A 45 -12.13 -7.48 5.59
CA ALA A 45 -11.29 -6.45 5.01
C ALA A 45 -11.40 -5.16 5.83
N SER A 46 -10.91 -5.19 7.08
CA SER A 46 -10.39 -3.92 7.61
C SER A 46 -9.25 -3.53 6.68
N LEU A 47 -9.33 -2.35 6.06
CA LEU A 47 -8.13 -1.70 5.55
C LEU A 47 -7.23 -1.48 6.78
N ASP A 48 -6.43 -2.49 7.12
CA ASP A 48 -5.62 -2.50 8.33
C ASP A 48 -4.68 -1.29 8.29
N HIS A 49 -5.11 -0.22 8.97
CA HIS A 49 -4.38 1.02 9.19
C HIS A 49 -3.66 1.57 7.94
N PRO A 50 -4.40 2.23 7.02
CA PRO A 50 -3.78 2.85 5.87
C PRO A 50 -2.65 3.79 6.27
N LEU A 51 -1.58 3.85 5.48
CA LEU A 51 -0.41 4.62 5.91
C LEU A 51 -0.61 6.14 5.77
N MET A 52 -1.19 6.58 4.66
CA MET A 52 -1.40 8.01 4.35
C MET A 52 -2.85 8.23 3.93
N PRO A 53 -3.37 9.48 4.00
CA PRO A 53 -4.72 9.81 3.54
C PRO A 53 -4.91 9.49 2.06
N ILE A 54 -6.17 9.29 1.68
CA ILE A 54 -6.55 9.12 0.27
C ILE A 54 -6.18 10.38 -0.50
N SER A 55 -5.60 10.20 -1.68
CA SER A 55 -5.20 11.29 -2.57
C SER A 55 -5.87 11.11 -3.93
N GLY A 56 -6.89 11.93 -4.18
CA GLY A 56 -7.60 11.99 -5.46
C GLY A 56 -8.64 10.89 -5.70
N GLU A 57 -9.43 11.09 -6.76
CA GLU A 57 -10.54 10.23 -7.16
C GLU A 57 -10.09 8.83 -7.58
N SER A 58 -8.95 8.71 -8.27
CA SER A 58 -8.44 7.42 -8.74
C SER A 58 -8.06 6.47 -7.60
N TYR A 59 -7.52 7.00 -6.50
CA TYR A 59 -7.19 6.17 -5.34
C TYR A 59 -8.48 5.72 -4.63
N LEU A 60 -9.46 6.62 -4.47
CA LEU A 60 -10.76 6.24 -3.94
C LEU A 60 -11.42 5.13 -4.79
N ALA A 61 -11.43 5.29 -6.11
CA ALA A 61 -11.94 4.27 -7.04
C ALA A 61 -11.20 2.93 -6.87
N ALA A 62 -9.87 2.94 -6.75
CA ALA A 62 -9.09 1.73 -6.52
C ALA A 62 -9.43 1.04 -5.19
N LEU A 63 -9.66 1.80 -4.11
CA LEU A 63 -10.09 1.23 -2.82
C LEU A 63 -11.45 0.55 -2.94
N ILE A 64 -12.40 1.16 -3.66
CA ILE A 64 -13.70 0.54 -3.93
C ILE A 64 -13.51 -0.77 -4.70
N LEU A 65 -12.67 -0.76 -5.74
CA LEU A 65 -12.39 -1.91 -6.61
C LEU A 65 -11.59 -3.03 -5.99
N THR A 66 -11.08 -2.85 -4.77
CA THR A 66 -10.41 -3.89 -3.99
C THR A 66 -11.36 -4.55 -2.97
N GLY A 67 -12.67 -4.28 -3.07
CA GLY A 67 -13.69 -4.94 -2.27
C GLY A 67 -14.00 -4.27 -0.94
N THR A 68 -13.55 -3.03 -0.72
CA THR A 68 -13.77 -2.31 0.54
C THR A 68 -15.26 -2.20 0.90
N LEU A 69 -16.14 -2.12 -0.09
CA LEU A 69 -17.59 -1.98 0.09
C LEU A 69 -18.39 -3.16 -0.49
N ASP A 70 -17.72 -4.28 -0.76
CA ASP A 70 -18.37 -5.44 -1.39
C ASP A 70 -19.43 -6.03 -0.45
N GLY A 71 -20.64 -6.24 -1.00
CA GLY A 71 -21.78 -6.77 -0.26
C GLY A 71 -22.49 -5.77 0.66
N GLU A 72 -21.98 -4.54 0.81
CA GLU A 72 -22.71 -3.49 1.54
C GLU A 72 -23.90 -2.98 0.72
N ALA A 73 -25.03 -2.75 1.39
CA ALA A 73 -26.17 -2.04 0.80
C ALA A 73 -25.89 -0.53 0.81
N LEU A 74 -25.91 0.08 -0.37
CA LEU A 74 -25.56 1.48 -0.61
C LEU A 74 -26.68 2.16 -1.38
N GLN A 75 -26.99 3.41 -1.02
CA GLN A 75 -27.93 4.22 -1.78
C GLN A 75 -27.21 4.89 -2.96
N GLY A 76 -27.74 4.72 -4.16
CA GLY A 76 -27.18 5.27 -5.38
C GLY A 76 -27.54 6.73 -5.66
N PRO A 77 -26.92 7.32 -6.70
CA PRO A 77 -27.20 8.70 -7.12
C PRO A 77 -28.66 8.95 -7.53
N ASP A 78 -29.37 7.90 -7.91
CA ASP A 78 -30.80 7.89 -8.24
C ASP A 78 -31.72 7.65 -7.03
N GLY A 79 -31.15 7.48 -5.83
CA GLY A 79 -31.86 7.21 -4.59
C GLY A 79 -32.24 5.75 -4.36
N GLN A 80 -31.94 4.84 -5.28
CA GLN A 80 -32.26 3.41 -5.14
C GLN A 80 -31.17 2.66 -4.36
N TRP A 81 -31.49 1.47 -3.86
CA TRP A 81 -30.55 0.63 -3.12
C TRP A 81 -29.79 -0.34 -4.02
N TYR A 82 -28.48 -0.47 -3.79
CA TYR A 82 -27.57 -1.30 -4.57
C TYR A 82 -26.58 -2.06 -3.69
N ALA A 83 -26.04 -3.15 -4.23
CA ALA A 83 -24.86 -3.83 -3.69
C ALA A 83 -23.81 -4.02 -4.79
N PHE A 84 -22.54 -3.91 -4.40
CA PHE A 84 -21.41 -4.13 -5.30
C PHE A 84 -20.71 -5.45 -5.02
N ALA A 85 -20.15 -6.04 -6.07
CA ALA A 85 -19.15 -7.09 -5.97
C ALA A 85 -18.01 -6.79 -6.95
N THR A 86 -16.80 -6.66 -6.42
CA THR A 86 -15.61 -6.27 -7.17
C THR A 86 -14.61 -7.41 -7.20
N HIS A 87 -13.90 -7.54 -8.31
CA HIS A 87 -12.75 -8.41 -8.39
C HIS A 87 -11.76 -7.87 -9.43
N ILE A 88 -10.48 -8.16 -9.22
CA ILE A 88 -9.43 -7.88 -10.18
C ILE A 88 -9.13 -9.17 -10.93
N ALA A 89 -9.47 -9.22 -12.22
CA ALA A 89 -9.01 -10.26 -13.12
C ALA A 89 -7.63 -9.90 -13.67
N SER A 90 -6.88 -10.89 -14.17
CA SER A 90 -5.63 -10.64 -14.88
C SER A 90 -5.73 -11.11 -16.33
N GLU A 91 -5.12 -10.34 -17.24
CA GLU A 91 -4.97 -10.74 -18.63
C GLU A 91 -3.55 -10.50 -19.13
N TRP A 92 -3.11 -11.30 -20.10
CA TRP A 92 -1.83 -11.09 -20.77
C TRP A 92 -2.03 -10.10 -21.93
N ALA A 93 -1.40 -8.93 -21.82
CA ALA A 93 -1.38 -7.94 -22.89
C ALA A 93 0.01 -7.89 -23.54
N ALA A 94 0.03 -7.74 -24.86
CA ALA A 94 1.26 -7.40 -25.57
C ALA A 94 1.58 -5.92 -25.31
N ILE A 95 2.81 -5.64 -24.90
CA ILE A 95 3.31 -4.28 -24.73
C ILE A 95 4.40 -3.99 -25.76
N GLU A 96 4.46 -2.73 -26.19
CA GLU A 96 5.42 -2.26 -27.18
C GLU A 96 6.84 -2.39 -26.63
N VAL A 97 7.76 -2.89 -27.46
CA VAL A 97 9.17 -3.03 -27.09
C VAL A 97 9.83 -1.66 -27.18
N ASP A 98 10.30 -1.14 -26.05
CA ASP A 98 11.06 0.12 -26.05
C ASP A 98 12.42 -0.03 -26.75
N GLU A 99 13.00 1.10 -27.19
CA GLU A 99 14.25 1.09 -27.96
C GLU A 99 15.43 0.43 -27.22
N ASP A 100 15.48 0.53 -25.89
CA ASP A 100 16.57 -0.01 -25.09
C ASP A 100 16.46 -1.53 -24.91
N MET A 101 15.24 -2.06 -24.84
CA MET A 101 14.96 -3.48 -24.88
C MET A 101 15.13 -4.05 -26.28
N GLY A 102 14.77 -3.30 -27.32
CA GLY A 102 15.04 -3.64 -28.72
C GLY A 102 16.54 -3.79 -28.99
N LYS A 103 17.37 -2.88 -28.47
CA LYS A 103 18.85 -2.99 -28.54
C LYS A 103 19.40 -4.24 -27.84
N LYS A 104 18.66 -4.81 -26.88
CA LYS A 104 19.01 -6.07 -26.19
C LYS A 104 18.47 -7.32 -26.91
N GLY A 105 17.87 -7.17 -28.08
CA GLY A 105 17.34 -8.28 -28.89
C GLY A 105 15.96 -8.80 -28.45
N VAL A 106 15.25 -8.06 -27.59
CA VAL A 106 13.88 -8.40 -27.21
C VAL A 106 12.96 -8.07 -28.38
N THR A 107 12.17 -9.04 -28.85
CA THR A 107 11.24 -8.87 -29.99
C THR A 107 9.76 -8.91 -29.59
N HIS A 108 9.46 -9.39 -28.38
CA HIS A 108 8.10 -9.49 -27.86
C HIS A 108 8.12 -9.39 -26.34
N ILE A 109 7.18 -8.63 -25.78
CA ILE A 109 6.98 -8.55 -24.33
C ILE A 109 5.50 -8.78 -24.06
N GLN A 110 5.20 -9.76 -23.21
CA GLN A 110 3.88 -9.93 -22.63
C GLN A 110 3.94 -9.49 -21.18
N GLN A 111 2.98 -8.66 -20.79
CA GLN A 111 2.82 -8.22 -19.41
C GLN A 111 1.44 -8.63 -18.93
N GLN A 112 1.40 -9.22 -17.74
CA GLN A 112 0.16 -9.43 -17.03
C GLN A 112 -0.37 -8.06 -16.58
N GLN A 113 -1.56 -7.71 -17.03
CA GLN A 113 -2.25 -6.46 -16.67
C GLN A 113 -3.47 -6.78 -15.82
N ASP A 114 -3.72 -5.91 -14.83
CA ASP A 114 -4.88 -5.99 -13.96
C ASP A 114 -6.11 -5.40 -14.69
N LYS A 115 -7.21 -6.14 -14.62
CA LYS A 115 -8.48 -5.80 -15.24
C LYS A 115 -9.54 -5.67 -14.14
N PRO A 116 -9.96 -4.43 -13.80
CA PRO A 116 -11.02 -4.24 -12.83
C PRO A 116 -12.35 -4.76 -13.40
N CYS A 117 -13.08 -5.49 -12.57
CA CYS A 117 -14.42 -5.96 -12.85
C CYS A 117 -15.35 -5.52 -11.71
N LEU A 118 -16.52 -5.00 -12.08
CA LEU A 118 -17.55 -4.54 -11.14
C LEU A 118 -18.88 -5.17 -11.49
N SER A 119 -19.52 -5.79 -10.51
CA SER A 119 -20.92 -6.22 -10.60
C SER A 119 -21.77 -5.31 -9.73
N VAL A 120 -22.88 -4.83 -10.29
CA VAL A 120 -23.82 -3.95 -9.61
C VAL A 120 -25.18 -4.62 -9.58
N LEU A 121 -25.67 -4.92 -8.37
CA LEU A 121 -27.00 -5.45 -8.13
C LEU A 121 -27.89 -4.32 -7.62
N ASN A 122 -28.96 -4.01 -8.33
CA ASN A 122 -30.04 -3.17 -7.83
C ASN A 122 -30.93 -3.99 -6.90
N LEU A 123 -30.98 -3.62 -5.62
CA LEU A 123 -31.67 -4.36 -4.56
C LEU A 123 -33.19 -4.17 -4.61
N GLU A 124 -33.69 -3.15 -5.30
CA GLU A 124 -35.14 -2.92 -5.45
C GLU A 124 -35.75 -3.72 -6.60
N THR A 125 -35.03 -3.79 -7.72
CA THR A 125 -35.51 -4.43 -8.97
C THR A 125 -34.94 -5.83 -9.19
N GLY A 126 -33.85 -6.18 -8.52
CA GLY A 126 -33.06 -7.39 -8.77
C GLY A 126 -32.26 -7.35 -10.07
N ALA A 127 -32.16 -6.20 -10.73
CA ALA A 127 -31.36 -6.05 -11.95
C ALA A 127 -29.87 -6.17 -11.63
N LEU A 128 -29.18 -7.04 -12.38
CA LEU A 128 -27.75 -7.29 -12.24
C LEU A 128 -27.01 -6.84 -13.51
N ALA A 129 -26.00 -6.00 -13.36
CA ALA A 129 -25.12 -5.56 -14.43
C ALA A 129 -23.66 -5.84 -14.11
N HIS A 130 -22.87 -6.12 -15.14
CA HIS A 130 -21.43 -6.41 -15.03
C HIS A 130 -20.64 -5.49 -15.96
N TYR A 131 -19.59 -4.88 -15.42
CA TYR A 131 -18.75 -3.90 -16.09
C TYR A 131 -17.28 -4.30 -15.98
N GLN A 132 -16.48 -3.96 -17.00
CA GLN A 132 -15.06 -4.30 -17.06
C GLN A 132 -14.22 -3.14 -17.61
N ARG A 133 -12.96 -3.04 -17.18
CA ARG A 133 -11.99 -2.02 -17.66
C ARG A 133 -12.55 -0.59 -17.48
N ASP A 134 -12.53 0.23 -18.53
CA ASP A 134 -12.90 1.64 -18.49
C ASP A 134 -14.39 1.86 -18.14
N GLU A 135 -15.26 0.90 -18.46
CA GLU A 135 -16.68 0.96 -18.12
C GLU A 135 -16.89 1.01 -16.60
N VAL A 136 -16.01 0.35 -15.84
CA VAL A 136 -16.05 0.36 -14.38
C VAL A 136 -15.87 1.77 -13.84
N PHE A 137 -14.91 2.52 -14.37
CA PHE A 137 -14.66 3.89 -13.94
C PHE A 137 -15.80 4.83 -14.35
N ALA A 138 -16.36 4.65 -15.55
CA ALA A 138 -17.52 5.41 -15.99
C ALA A 138 -18.75 5.19 -15.08
N VAL A 139 -18.98 3.94 -14.66
CA VAL A 139 -20.04 3.59 -13.72
C VAL A 139 -19.77 4.15 -12.32
N LEU A 140 -18.53 4.09 -11.83
CA LEU A 140 -18.19 4.58 -10.49
C LEU A 140 -18.17 6.10 -10.37
N GLN A 141 -17.90 6.84 -11.46
CA GLN A 141 -17.74 8.30 -11.43
C GLN A 141 -18.88 9.03 -10.68
N PRO A 142 -20.19 8.81 -10.97
CA PRO A 142 -21.27 9.48 -10.24
C PRO A 142 -21.43 9.01 -8.79
N TRP A 143 -20.85 7.86 -8.43
CA TRP A 143 -20.87 7.31 -7.08
C TRP A 143 -19.75 7.84 -6.19
N LEU A 144 -18.63 8.30 -6.78
CA LEU A 144 -17.44 8.71 -6.02
C LEU A 144 -17.75 9.65 -4.85
N PRO A 145 -18.61 10.69 -4.98
CA PRO A 145 -18.92 11.56 -3.84
C PRO A 145 -19.60 10.84 -2.68
N LEU A 146 -20.52 9.91 -2.96
CA LEU A 146 -21.26 9.12 -1.96
C LEU A 146 -20.35 8.09 -1.28
N LEU A 147 -19.53 7.41 -2.09
CA LEU A 147 -18.62 6.38 -1.59
C LEU A 147 -17.44 7.00 -0.85
N ALA A 148 -17.01 8.22 -1.22
CA ALA A 148 -15.94 8.94 -0.54
C ALA A 148 -16.21 9.11 0.95
N GLU A 149 -17.39 9.61 1.32
CA GLU A 149 -17.74 9.83 2.73
C GLU A 149 -17.67 8.53 3.54
N ARG A 150 -18.19 7.44 2.97
CA ARG A 150 -18.23 6.14 3.63
C ARG A 150 -16.85 5.52 3.78
N VAL A 151 -16.02 5.58 2.73
CA VAL A 151 -14.63 5.11 2.77
C VAL A 151 -13.83 5.97 3.75
N LEU A 152 -13.94 7.30 3.69
CA LEU A 152 -13.23 8.22 4.59
C LEU A 152 -13.60 8.01 6.07
N GLY A 153 -14.87 7.66 6.35
CA GLY A 153 -15.32 7.33 7.71
C GLY A 153 -14.66 6.07 8.29
N GLN A 154 -14.23 5.13 7.43
CA GLN A 154 -13.52 3.92 7.82
C GLN A 154 -11.99 4.07 7.73
N TYR A 155 -11.51 5.06 6.97
CA TYR A 155 -10.11 5.24 6.62
C TYR A 155 -9.37 6.08 7.66
N THR A 156 -8.73 5.43 8.64
CA THR A 156 -7.92 6.12 9.66
C THR A 156 -6.42 5.99 9.35
N PRO A 157 -5.77 7.04 8.79
CA PRO A 157 -4.38 6.94 8.38
C PRO A 157 -3.42 6.98 9.59
N VAL A 158 -2.32 6.22 9.51
CA VAL A 158 -1.24 6.23 10.52
C VAL A 158 -0.48 7.56 10.50
N TYR A 159 -0.34 8.18 9.33
CA TYR A 159 0.25 9.49 9.14
C TYR A 159 -0.74 10.43 8.49
N ASP A 160 -0.97 11.59 9.09
CA ASP A 160 -2.02 12.57 8.75
C ASP A 160 -1.54 13.72 7.85
N LEU A 161 -0.37 13.58 7.22
CA LEU A 161 0.30 14.65 6.46
C LEU A 161 0.72 15.87 7.29
N ASN A 162 0.71 15.78 8.61
CA ASN A 162 1.13 16.85 9.51
C ASN A 162 2.36 16.44 10.34
N PRO A 163 3.57 16.46 9.74
CA PRO A 163 4.76 16.06 10.46
C PRO A 163 5.10 17.09 11.56
N PRO A 164 5.57 16.66 12.73
CA PRO A 164 6.01 17.59 13.77
C PRO A 164 7.28 18.36 13.33
N ASP A 165 7.46 19.58 13.85
CA ASP A 165 8.52 20.51 13.46
C ASP A 165 9.93 19.92 13.51
N TRP A 166 10.22 19.04 14.47
CA TRP A 166 11.54 18.41 14.55
C TRP A 166 11.84 17.51 13.33
N MET A 167 10.83 16.87 12.73
CA MET A 167 11.01 16.09 11.50
C MET A 167 11.30 17.02 10.32
N LEU A 168 10.62 18.16 10.27
CA LEU A 168 10.87 19.20 9.26
C LEU A 168 12.28 19.78 9.41
N GLY A 169 12.73 20.03 10.65
CA GLY A 169 14.07 20.48 10.95
C GLY A 169 15.14 19.49 10.47
N VAL A 170 14.95 18.19 10.69
CA VAL A 170 15.83 17.16 10.13
C VAL A 170 15.79 17.20 8.60
N ALA A 171 14.60 17.20 8.00
CA ALA A 171 14.44 17.19 6.54
C ALA A 171 15.12 18.39 5.85
N ALA A 172 15.10 19.56 6.47
CA ALA A 172 15.77 20.76 5.97
C ALA A 172 17.29 20.62 5.87
N THR A 173 17.90 19.66 6.58
CA THR A 173 19.35 19.40 6.54
C THR A 173 19.75 18.29 5.56
N ILE A 174 18.77 17.60 4.97
CA ILE A 174 19.02 16.42 4.13
C ILE A 174 18.90 16.77 2.64
N ALA A 175 19.76 16.13 1.84
CA ALA A 175 19.81 16.24 0.37
C ALA A 175 19.97 17.67 -0.16
N GLN A 176 20.68 18.51 0.59
CA GLN A 176 20.97 19.90 0.21
C GLN A 176 22.04 20.01 -0.91
N ASP A 177 22.68 18.90 -1.28
CA ASP A 177 23.68 18.80 -2.35
C ASP A 177 23.09 18.88 -3.76
N LYS A 178 21.76 18.74 -3.93
CA LYS A 178 21.11 18.71 -5.25
C LYS A 178 19.80 19.50 -5.26
N THR A 179 19.60 20.24 -6.35
CA THR A 179 18.32 20.87 -6.71
C THR A 179 17.73 20.13 -7.90
N LEU A 180 16.48 19.66 -7.76
CA LEU A 180 15.78 19.00 -8.86
C LEU A 180 15.41 20.00 -9.97
N PRO A 181 15.32 19.57 -11.24
CA PRO A 181 14.84 20.43 -12.31
C PRO A 181 13.48 21.06 -11.97
N GLY A 182 13.40 22.38 -12.04
CA GLY A 182 12.18 23.13 -11.72
C GLY A 182 11.91 23.37 -10.22
N ALA A 183 12.75 22.85 -9.31
CA ALA A 183 12.63 23.13 -7.89
C ALA A 183 13.26 24.48 -7.53
N ALA A 184 12.58 25.24 -6.66
CA ALA A 184 13.08 26.54 -6.18
C ALA A 184 14.26 26.42 -5.19
N MET A 185 14.37 25.27 -4.51
CA MET A 185 15.40 25.01 -3.50
C MET A 185 15.89 23.56 -3.57
N ALA A 186 17.09 23.34 -3.05
CA ALA A 186 17.66 22.01 -2.87
C ALA A 186 16.86 21.18 -1.84
N GLY A 187 16.99 19.87 -1.92
CA GLY A 187 16.32 18.94 -1.01
C GLY A 187 15.15 18.18 -1.61
N LEU A 188 14.45 17.45 -0.74
CA LEU A 188 13.31 16.61 -1.12
C LEU A 188 12.07 17.48 -1.38
N GLN A 189 11.30 17.09 -2.39
CA GLN A 189 10.00 17.73 -2.69
C GLN A 189 8.92 17.27 -1.72
N ALA A 190 7.85 18.05 -1.57
CA ALA A 190 6.76 17.74 -0.63
C ALA A 190 6.23 16.29 -0.75
N PRO A 191 5.98 15.72 -1.94
CA PRO A 191 5.57 14.32 -2.04
C PRO A 191 6.62 13.29 -1.58
N GLN A 192 7.91 13.62 -1.67
CA GLN A 192 8.99 12.76 -1.16
C GLN A 192 9.12 12.89 0.36
N LEU A 193 8.94 14.10 0.90
CA LEU A 193 8.92 14.39 2.33
C LEU A 193 7.79 13.62 3.03
N HIS A 194 6.56 13.76 2.56
CA HIS A 194 5.41 13.07 3.17
C HIS A 194 5.55 11.55 3.11
N ARG A 195 6.07 10.99 2.00
CA ARG A 195 6.36 9.54 1.92
C ARG A 195 7.44 9.09 2.90
N ALA A 196 8.47 9.90 3.12
CA ALA A 196 9.52 9.61 4.09
C ALA A 196 9.01 9.70 5.53
N PHE A 197 8.23 10.73 5.87
CA PHE A 197 7.60 10.89 7.19
C PHE A 197 6.59 9.78 7.48
N ALA A 198 5.78 9.42 6.49
CA ALA A 198 4.91 8.26 6.55
C ALA A 198 5.72 6.98 6.80
N GLY A 199 6.81 6.76 6.04
CA GLY A 199 7.68 5.61 6.23
C GLY A 199 8.30 5.51 7.62
N TYR A 200 8.78 6.63 8.17
CA TYR A 200 9.29 6.68 9.55
C TYR A 200 8.20 6.34 10.58
N THR A 201 7.00 6.92 10.42
CA THR A 201 5.84 6.67 11.29
C THR A 201 5.40 5.21 11.21
N ALA A 202 5.33 4.61 10.02
CA ALA A 202 5.06 3.20 9.80
C ALA A 202 6.09 2.30 10.50
N LEU A 203 7.38 2.59 10.35
CA LEU A 203 8.42 1.80 10.99
C LEU A 203 8.36 1.91 12.52
N CYS A 204 7.98 3.05 13.06
CA CYS A 204 7.79 3.22 14.50
C CYS A 204 6.55 2.49 15.05
N ALA A 205 5.44 2.49 14.31
CA ALA A 205 4.17 1.91 14.73
C ALA A 205 4.05 0.40 14.41
N LEU A 206 4.43 0.02 13.19
CA LEU A 206 4.20 -1.30 12.59
C LEU A 206 5.49 -2.11 12.41
N GLY A 207 6.67 -1.47 12.46
CA GLY A 207 7.96 -2.14 12.30
C GLY A 207 8.32 -2.52 10.86
N ARG A 208 7.49 -2.16 9.88
CA ARG A 208 7.68 -2.47 8.46
C ARG A 208 7.12 -1.37 7.57
N PHE A 209 7.73 -1.21 6.40
CA PHE A 209 7.35 -0.23 5.39
C PHE A 209 7.88 -0.68 4.03
N ALA A 210 7.14 -0.38 2.96
CA ALA A 210 7.57 -0.62 1.60
C ALA A 210 7.38 0.65 0.77
N VAL A 211 8.39 0.98 -0.05
CA VAL A 211 8.31 2.05 -1.04
C VAL A 211 8.26 1.41 -2.42
N ASN A 212 7.15 1.59 -3.12
CA ASN A 212 7.09 1.37 -4.55
C ASN A 212 7.08 2.73 -5.27
N GLY A 213 7.70 2.78 -6.43
CA GLY A 213 7.74 3.98 -7.26
C GLY A 213 8.67 3.80 -8.44
N GLU A 214 8.40 4.54 -9.51
CA GLU A 214 9.19 4.49 -10.74
C GLU A 214 10.67 4.82 -10.50
N PRO A 215 11.59 4.30 -11.34
CA PRO A 215 12.96 4.78 -11.38
C PRO A 215 13.01 6.32 -11.48
N GLY A 216 13.96 6.95 -10.78
CA GLY A 216 14.10 8.41 -10.79
C GLY A 216 13.25 9.18 -9.77
N THR A 217 12.25 8.56 -9.12
CA THR A 217 11.38 9.23 -8.12
C THR A 217 12.06 9.62 -6.80
N GLY A 218 13.36 9.37 -6.64
CA GLY A 218 14.13 9.76 -5.45
C GLY A 218 14.01 8.81 -4.25
N LYS A 219 13.67 7.53 -4.48
CA LYS A 219 13.54 6.51 -3.41
C LYS A 219 14.73 6.45 -2.46
N THR A 220 15.95 6.48 -2.99
CA THR A 220 17.18 6.46 -2.19
C THR A 220 17.25 7.64 -1.21
N ARG A 221 16.92 8.86 -1.68
CA ARG A 221 16.93 10.06 -0.84
C ARG A 221 15.84 10.04 0.23
N MET A 222 14.66 9.49 -0.09
CA MET A 222 13.62 9.23 0.91
C MET A 222 14.11 8.27 2.01
N HIS A 223 14.84 7.21 1.65
CA HIS A 223 15.43 6.29 2.63
C HIS A 223 16.48 6.98 3.50
N ILE A 224 17.32 7.85 2.91
CA ILE A 224 18.32 8.60 3.68
C ILE A 224 17.66 9.54 4.69
N LEU A 225 16.57 10.22 4.31
CA LEU A 225 15.79 11.01 5.27
C LEU A 225 15.22 10.13 6.40
N ILE A 226 14.66 8.96 6.09
CA ILE A 226 14.18 8.02 7.11
C ILE A 226 15.32 7.66 8.08
N MET A 227 16.51 7.31 7.57
CA MET A 227 17.69 7.01 8.39
C MET A 227 18.09 8.18 9.29
N ALA A 228 18.11 9.40 8.75
CA ALA A 228 18.40 10.61 9.52
C ALA A 228 17.36 10.85 10.63
N LEU A 229 16.07 10.58 10.39
CA LEU A 229 15.02 10.68 11.42
C LEU A 229 15.22 9.67 12.56
N PHE A 230 15.63 8.44 12.24
CA PHE A 230 16.03 7.44 13.24
C PHE A 230 17.22 7.91 14.07
N ALA A 231 18.26 8.43 13.43
CA ALA A 231 19.44 8.95 14.12
C ALA A 231 19.12 10.17 15.00
N ALA A 232 18.30 11.10 14.50
CA ALA A 232 17.86 12.27 15.27
C ALA A 232 17.04 11.84 16.50
N THR A 233 16.12 10.90 16.33
CA THR A 233 15.34 10.33 17.45
C THR A 233 16.24 9.67 18.48
N TRP A 234 17.26 8.94 18.03
CA TRP A 234 18.24 8.34 18.93
C TRP A 234 19.02 9.39 19.70
N GLN A 235 19.57 10.41 19.02
CA GLN A 235 20.36 11.46 19.63
C GLN A 235 19.56 12.23 20.70
N HIS A 236 18.29 12.53 20.42
CA HIS A 236 17.42 13.31 21.30
C HIS A 236 16.55 12.46 22.24
N ARG A 237 16.81 11.15 22.33
CA ARG A 237 15.99 10.21 23.12
C ARG A 237 15.78 10.61 24.59
N HIS A 238 16.74 11.32 25.18
CA HIS A 238 16.68 11.75 26.58
C HIS A 238 15.84 13.01 26.79
N ALA A 239 15.68 13.83 25.75
CA ALA A 239 14.88 15.06 25.76
C ALA A 239 13.52 14.85 25.06
N TRP A 240 13.14 13.61 24.77
CA TRP A 240 11.93 13.31 24.02
C TRP A 240 10.68 13.56 24.87
N ALA A 241 9.88 14.54 24.48
CA ALA A 241 8.70 14.98 25.26
C ALA A 241 7.53 13.98 25.24
N GLY A 242 7.59 12.91 24.43
CA GLY A 242 6.52 11.93 24.27
C GLY A 242 6.93 10.49 24.59
N LYS A 243 6.08 9.54 24.18
CA LYS A 243 6.44 8.12 24.22
C LYS A 243 7.48 7.83 23.14
N LEU A 244 8.66 7.38 23.56
CA LEU A 244 9.67 6.90 22.61
C LEU A 244 9.16 5.69 21.82
N PRO A 245 9.51 5.59 20.53
CA PRO A 245 9.24 4.39 19.76
C PRO A 245 9.80 3.12 20.41
N ARG A 246 9.10 1.99 20.23
CA ARG A 246 9.46 0.69 20.84
C ARG A 246 10.89 0.28 20.49
N TRP A 247 11.33 0.57 19.26
CA TRP A 247 12.66 0.21 18.78
C TRP A 247 13.77 0.82 19.63
N VAL A 248 13.62 2.04 20.17
CA VAL A 248 14.65 2.71 21.00
C VAL A 248 14.99 1.85 22.23
N LYS A 249 13.96 1.34 22.91
CA LYS A 249 14.12 0.47 24.07
C LYS A 249 14.70 -0.90 23.68
N GLN A 250 14.29 -1.44 22.53
CA GLN A 250 14.80 -2.71 22.02
C GLN A 250 16.28 -2.61 21.65
N THR A 251 16.70 -1.55 20.97
CA THR A 251 18.09 -1.28 20.60
C THR A 251 18.98 -1.19 21.84
N ARG A 252 18.56 -0.47 22.89
CA ARG A 252 19.32 -0.42 24.15
C ARG A 252 19.46 -1.79 24.82
N ARG A 253 18.36 -2.55 24.88
CA ARG A 253 18.39 -3.90 25.45
C ARG A 253 19.30 -4.84 24.66
N ALA A 254 19.21 -4.81 23.33
CA ALA A 254 20.06 -5.60 22.45
C ALA A 254 21.54 -5.19 22.58
N TRP A 255 21.82 -3.89 22.73
CA TRP A 255 23.17 -3.39 22.98
C TRP A 255 23.74 -3.95 24.27
N GLN A 256 23.02 -3.84 25.38
CA GLN A 256 23.48 -4.30 26.70
C GLN A 256 23.63 -5.83 26.78
N ALA A 257 22.85 -6.58 26.01
CA ALA A 257 22.93 -8.03 25.95
C ALA A 257 24.10 -8.54 25.09
N ASN A 258 24.74 -7.68 24.29
CA ASN A 258 25.85 -8.06 23.44
C ASN A 258 27.17 -7.97 24.23
N PRO A 259 27.91 -9.08 24.43
CA PRO A 259 29.16 -9.05 25.19
C PRO A 259 30.30 -8.28 24.51
N ARG A 260 30.14 -7.89 23.23
CA ARG A 260 31.13 -7.14 22.45
C ARG A 260 30.93 -5.62 22.49
N THR A 261 29.85 -5.15 23.09
CA THR A 261 29.56 -3.71 23.16
C THR A 261 30.01 -3.13 24.49
N VAL A 262 30.26 -1.82 24.50
CA VAL A 262 30.66 -1.08 25.71
C VAL A 262 29.63 0.00 26.00
N GLY A 263 29.38 0.25 27.29
CA GLY A 263 28.45 1.27 27.76
C GLY A 263 26.99 0.82 27.77
N ASP A 264 26.09 1.73 28.14
CA ASP A 264 24.68 1.44 28.34
C ASP A 264 23.84 1.52 27.04
N ALA A 265 24.38 2.14 26.00
CA ALA A 265 23.77 2.34 24.69
C ALA A 265 24.84 2.74 23.65
N PRO A 266 24.59 2.54 22.33
CA PRO A 266 25.51 3.04 21.31
C PRO A 266 25.53 4.58 21.26
N ARG A 267 26.71 5.15 21.00
CA ARG A 267 26.91 6.61 20.90
C ARG A 267 26.17 7.19 19.68
N ALA A 268 26.28 6.53 18.54
CA ALA A 268 25.53 6.80 17.32
C ALA A 268 24.64 5.60 16.98
N LEU A 269 23.50 5.82 16.31
CA LEU A 269 22.61 4.71 15.94
C LEU A 269 23.18 3.96 14.72
N PRO A 270 23.54 2.66 14.84
CA PRO A 270 23.93 1.87 13.67
C PRO A 270 22.70 1.58 12.80
N LEU A 271 22.81 1.82 11.50
CA LEU A 271 21.78 1.54 10.50
C LEU A 271 22.40 0.74 9.37
N ALA A 272 21.80 -0.42 9.07
CA ALA A 272 22.28 -1.30 8.01
C ALA A 272 21.44 -1.12 6.74
N VAL A 273 22.11 -0.94 5.60
CA VAL A 273 21.49 -0.91 4.27
C VAL A 273 22.02 -2.09 3.48
N MET A 274 21.11 -2.87 2.89
CA MET A 274 21.46 -4.01 2.03
C MET A 274 21.05 -3.71 0.59
N THR A 275 21.98 -3.90 -0.34
CA THR A 275 21.77 -3.63 -1.77
C THR A 275 22.68 -4.55 -2.61
N PRO A 276 22.36 -4.85 -3.87
CA PRO A 276 23.28 -5.58 -4.74
C PRO A 276 24.64 -4.86 -4.86
N MET A 277 25.75 -5.61 -4.86
CA MET A 277 27.13 -5.05 -4.84
C MET A 277 27.36 -3.93 -5.86
N ARG A 278 26.80 -4.08 -7.08
CA ARG A 278 26.94 -3.07 -8.16
C ARG A 278 26.41 -1.68 -7.81
N VAL A 279 25.53 -1.56 -6.80
CA VAL A 279 24.90 -0.30 -6.39
C VAL A 279 25.51 0.24 -5.09
N VAL A 280 26.37 -0.51 -4.40
CA VAL A 280 27.01 -0.07 -3.15
C VAL A 280 27.76 1.26 -3.32
N PRO A 281 28.60 1.46 -4.37
CA PRO A 281 29.29 2.75 -4.56
C PRO A 281 28.33 3.92 -4.80
N VAL A 282 27.17 3.66 -5.39
CA VAL A 282 26.13 4.67 -5.59
C VAL A 282 25.51 5.04 -4.25
N TRP A 283 25.17 4.06 -3.40
CA TRP A 283 24.63 4.32 -2.07
C TRP A 283 25.60 5.10 -1.19
N GLU A 284 26.88 4.72 -1.18
CA GLU A 284 27.92 5.42 -0.43
C GLU A 284 27.98 6.91 -0.83
N LYS A 285 28.09 7.18 -2.14
CA LYS A 285 28.10 8.54 -2.66
C LYS A 285 26.81 9.31 -2.35
N GLU A 286 25.65 8.66 -2.47
CA GLU A 286 24.36 9.29 -2.21
C GLU A 286 24.17 9.60 -0.72
N ILE A 287 24.59 8.73 0.20
CA ILE A 287 24.54 9.00 1.64
C ILE A 287 25.51 10.14 2.00
N ALA A 288 26.77 10.06 1.56
CA ALA A 288 27.77 11.08 1.85
C ALA A 288 27.36 12.47 1.34
N GLY A 289 26.73 12.54 0.16
CA GLY A 289 26.19 13.79 -0.38
C GLY A 289 24.93 14.27 0.35
N ALA A 290 23.97 13.37 0.59
CA ALA A 290 22.68 13.74 1.17
C ALA A 290 22.73 14.05 2.67
N TRP A 291 23.63 13.39 3.39
CA TRP A 291 23.72 13.43 4.83
C TRP A 291 25.18 13.36 5.28
N PRO A 292 25.96 14.45 5.12
CA PRO A 292 27.40 14.45 5.40
C PRO A 292 27.79 14.13 6.85
N ALA A 293 26.85 14.25 7.78
CA ALA A 293 27.05 13.89 9.18
C ALA A 293 27.00 12.37 9.44
N ALA A 294 26.60 11.56 8.46
CA ALA A 294 26.63 10.11 8.55
C ALA A 294 28.03 9.57 8.26
N GLU A 295 28.50 8.69 9.14
CA GLU A 295 29.64 7.83 8.87
C GLU A 295 29.15 6.62 8.04
N VAL A 296 29.77 6.37 6.89
CA VAL A 296 29.38 5.27 5.98
C VAL A 296 30.44 4.20 5.99
N LEU A 297 30.01 2.98 6.30
CA LEU A 297 30.86 1.80 6.41
C LEU A 297 30.41 0.78 5.38
N VAL A 298 31.31 0.35 4.52
CA VAL A 298 31.03 -0.71 3.55
C VAL A 298 31.49 -2.03 4.15
N ILE A 299 30.56 -2.98 4.20
CA ILE A 299 30.79 -4.35 4.67
C ILE A 299 30.78 -5.23 3.42
N ASP A 300 31.97 -5.58 2.91
CA ASP A 300 32.10 -6.43 1.73
C ASP A 300 31.93 -7.91 2.12
N ASP A 301 32.44 -8.29 3.28
CA ASP A 301 32.25 -9.63 3.85
C ASP A 301 32.02 -9.63 5.38
N HIS A 302 31.66 -10.80 5.91
CA HIS A 302 31.38 -10.98 7.33
C HIS A 302 32.60 -10.79 8.24
N THR A 303 33.83 -10.85 7.69
CA THR A 303 35.07 -10.62 8.44
C THR A 303 35.32 -9.13 8.67
N ASP A 304 34.79 -8.26 7.81
CA ASP A 304 34.82 -6.82 8.05
C ASP A 304 34.07 -6.49 9.34
N VAL A 305 32.94 -7.12 9.65
CA VAL A 305 32.21 -6.86 10.91
C VAL A 305 33.07 -7.09 12.17
N ALA A 306 34.08 -7.96 12.11
CA ALA A 306 34.97 -8.22 13.26
C ALA A 306 36.12 -7.21 13.39
N ARG A 307 36.43 -6.46 12.32
CA ARG A 307 37.48 -5.43 12.31
C ARG A 307 37.02 -4.09 12.90
N TRP A 308 35.71 -3.93 13.11
CA TRP A 308 35.02 -2.71 13.52
C TRP A 308 34.41 -2.91 14.91
#